data_AF-A0A6G8BQT7-F1
#
_entry.id   AF-A0A6G8BQT7-F1
#
_cell.length_a   1.000
_cell.length_b   1.000
_cell.length_c   1.000
_cell.angle_alpha   90.00
_cell.angle_beta   90.00
_cell.angle_gamma   90.00
#
_symmetry.space_group_name_H-M   'P 1'
#
loop_
_entity.id
_entity.type
_entity.pdbx_description
1 polymer ?
#
loop_
_entity_poly.entity_id
_entity_poly.type
_entity_poly.pdbx_seq_one_letter_code
_entity_poly.pdbx_strand_id
1 'polypeptide(L)' 'MEDTEHPVIRLFRLHGEMMDSQAAPHDSDEAIVQLATWMDSVQHWLTEDDVSALTAVGGIMYREQLRRRMLKRVK' A
#
# COMPACT_ATOMS: atom_id res chain seq x y z
N MET A 1 -21.56 7.37 -20.64
CA MET A 1 -20.10 7.18 -20.76
C MET A 1 -19.73 6.27 -19.62
N GLU A 2 -19.60 4.98 -19.91
CA GLU A 2 -19.36 3.95 -18.91
C GLU A 2 -17.87 4.00 -18.56
N ASP A 3 -17.56 4.76 -17.51
CA ASP A 3 -16.24 4.82 -16.91
C ASP A 3 -15.97 3.43 -16.32
N THR A 4 -15.42 2.53 -17.14
CA THR A 4 -15.22 1.13 -16.77
C THR A 4 -13.97 1.07 -15.89
N GLU A 5 -14.14 1.48 -14.64
CA GLU A 5 -13.11 1.44 -13.62
C GLU A 5 -12.46 0.06 -13.56
N HIS A 6 -11.14 0.01 -13.59
CA HIS A 6 -10.39 -1.24 -13.53
C HIS A 6 -10.82 -2.06 -12.29
N PRO A 7 -11.18 -3.35 -12.43
CA PRO A 7 -11.79 -4.12 -11.34
C PRO A 7 -10.97 -4.12 -10.04
N VAL A 8 -9.65 -4.15 -10.14
CA VAL A 8 -8.74 -4.12 -8.98
C VAL A 8 -8.71 -2.72 -8.33
N ILE A 9 -8.79 -1.64 -9.12
CA ILE A 9 -8.87 -0.27 -8.57
C ILE A 9 -10.16 -0.10 -7.79
N ARG A 10 -11.27 -0.63 -8.31
CA ARG A 10 -12.56 -0.66 -7.60
C ARG A 10 -12.45 -1.39 -6.26
N LEU A 11 -11.75 -2.52 -6.22
CA LEU A 11 -11.52 -3.26 -4.96
C LEU A 11 -10.68 -2.44 -3.96
N PHE A 12 -9.63 -1.75 -4.43
CA PHE A 12 -8.86 -0.85 -3.57
C PHE A 12 -9.72 0.26 -2.98
N ARG A 13 -10.59 0.88 -3.79
CA ARG A 13 -11.52 1.91 -3.31
C ARG A 13 -12.47 1.37 -2.25
N LEU A 14 -13.15 0.25 -2.54
CA LEU A 14 -14.11 -0.36 -1.60
C LEU A 14 -13.44 -0.75 -0.27
N HIS A 15 -12.20 -1.25 -0.33
CA HIS A 15 -11.45 -1.59 0.88
C HIS A 15 -11.08 -0.34 1.68
N GLY A 16 -10.65 0.73 1.01
CA GLY A 16 -10.39 2.04 1.64
C GLY A 16 -11.63 2.62 2.31
N GLU A 17 -12.78 2.60 1.63
CA GLU A 17 -14.06 3.07 2.19
C GLU A 17 -14.47 2.27 3.44
N MET A 18 -14.26 0.95 3.43
CA MET A 18 -14.50 0.09 4.59
C MET A 18 -13.55 0.44 5.74
N MET A 19 -12.27 0.63 5.46
CA MET A 19 -11.25 1.03 6.43
C MET A 19 -11.57 2.37 7.10
N ASP A 20 -12.05 3.35 6.34
CA ASP A 20 -12.50 4.66 6.85
C ASP A 20 -13.73 4.51 7.76
N SER A 21 -14.69 3.66 7.36
CA SER A 21 -15.92 3.43 8.13
C SER A 21 -15.68 2.79 9.52
N GLN A 22 -14.57 2.05 9.66
CA GLN A 22 -14.19 1.39 10.91
C GLN A 22 -13.45 2.32 11.88
N ALA A 23 -13.15 3.57 11.47
CA ALA A 23 -12.37 4.54 12.24
C ALA A 23 -11.05 3.99 12.80
N ALA A 24 -10.52 2.94 12.15
CA ALA A 24 -9.28 2.32 12.59
C ALA A 24 -8.12 3.28 12.29
N PRO A 25 -7.22 3.52 13.26
CA PRO A 25 -6.04 4.32 13.02
C PRO A 25 -5.10 3.57 12.07
N HIS A 26 -5.18 3.89 10.78
CA HIS A 26 -4.36 3.24 9.77
C HIS A 26 -2.99 3.91 9.70
N ASP A 27 -1.94 3.17 10.10
CA ASP A 27 -0.57 3.59 9.85
C ASP A 27 -0.08 2.97 8.54
N SER A 28 0.41 3.82 7.63
CA SER A 28 1.03 3.36 6.39
C SER A 28 2.24 2.45 6.67
N ASP A 29 2.84 2.54 7.86
CA ASP A 29 3.88 1.60 8.30
C ASP A 29 3.38 0.15 8.38
N GLU A 30 2.17 -0.09 8.85
CA GLU A 30 1.60 -1.44 8.94
C GLU A 30 1.41 -2.05 7.55
N ALA A 31 0.90 -1.26 6.61
CA ALA A 31 0.73 -1.69 5.22
C ALA A 31 2.08 -2.00 4.53
N ILE A 32 3.14 -1.22 4.81
CA ILE A 32 4.50 -1.48 4.31
C ILE A 32 5.03 -2.80 4.87
N VAL A 33 4.90 -3.03 6.19
CA VAL A 33 5.35 -4.26 6.85
C VAL A 33 4.56 -5.47 6.33
N GLN A 34 3.26 -5.34 6.16
CA GLN A 34 2.40 -6.39 5.61
C GLN A 34 2.82 -6.78 4.19
N LEU A 35 3.08 -5.80 3.32
CA LEU A 35 3.57 -6.05 1.97
C LEU A 35 4.92 -6.78 1.97
N ALA A 36 5.89 -6.29 2.76
CA ALA A 36 7.22 -6.89 2.84
C ALA A 36 7.17 -8.34 3.37
N THR A 37 6.36 -8.57 4.41
CA THR A 37 6.17 -9.90 5.00
C THR A 37 5.52 -10.86 4.00
N TRP A 38 4.51 -10.39 3.26
CA TRP A 38 3.88 -11.19 2.23
C TRP A 38 4.87 -11.53 1.11
N MET A 39 5.63 -10.55 0.60
CA MET A 39 6.65 -10.78 -0.43
C MET A 39 7.69 -11.82 -0.01
N ASP A 40 8.18 -11.77 1.23
CA ASP A 40 9.11 -12.77 1.78
C ASP A 40 8.48 -14.16 1.84
N SER A 41 7.20 -14.24 2.25
CA SER A 41 6.44 -15.50 2.37
C SER A 41 6.15 -16.19 1.03
N VAL A 42 6.06 -15.43 -0.06
CA VAL A 42 5.75 -15.97 -1.40
C VAL A 42 6.92 -15.87 -2.37
N GLN A 43 8.12 -15.47 -1.91
CA GLN A 43 9.28 -15.15 -2.76
C GLN A 43 9.58 -16.18 -3.84
N HIS A 44 9.35 -17.47 -3.55
CA HIS A 44 9.57 -18.58 -4.48
C HIS A 44 8.65 -18.58 -5.72
N TRP A 45 7.55 -17.79 -5.69
CA TRP A 45 6.53 -17.72 -6.74
C TRP A 45 6.54 -16.36 -7.43
N LEU A 46 7.34 -15.40 -6.94
CA LEU A 46 7.49 -14.09 -7.55
C LEU A 46 8.56 -14.13 -8.63
N THR A 47 8.24 -13.57 -9.80
CA THR A 47 9.24 -13.29 -10.82
C THR A 47 10.04 -12.04 -10.44
N GLU A 48 11.16 -11.81 -11.12
CA GLU A 48 11.95 -10.59 -10.95
C GLU A 48 11.12 -9.32 -11.27
N ASP A 49 10.25 -9.39 -12.28
CA ASP A 49 9.34 -8.30 -12.64
C ASP A 49 8.31 -8.04 -11.54
N ASP A 50 7.76 -9.09 -10.92
CA ASP A 50 6.83 -8.95 -9.79
C ASP A 50 7.52 -8.27 -8.60
N VAL A 51 8.73 -8.73 -8.25
CA VAL A 51 9.52 -8.13 -7.16
C VAL A 51 9.81 -6.65 -7.46
N SER A 52 10.18 -6.33 -8.70
CA SER A 52 10.45 -4.94 -9.13
C SER A 52 9.22 -4.05 -9.00
N ALA A 53 8.06 -4.50 -9.50
CA ALA A 53 6.81 -3.76 -9.43
C ALA A 53 6.34 -3.53 -7.98
N LEU A 54 6.38 -4.58 -7.15
CA LEU A 54 5.97 -4.50 -5.75
C LEU A 54 6.93 -3.63 -4.92
N THR A 55 8.24 -3.70 -5.20
CA THR A 55 9.25 -2.84 -4.56
C THR A 55 9.02 -1.37 -4.92
N ALA A 56 8.63 -1.07 -6.15
CA ALA A 56 8.29 0.30 -6.55
C ALA A 56 7.09 0.85 -5.77
N VAL A 57 6.04 0.04 -5.59
CA VAL A 57 4.86 0.40 -4.77
C VAL A 57 5.25 0.62 -3.31
N GLY A 58 5.97 -0.33 -2.70
CA GLY A 58 6.43 -0.23 -1.31
C GLY A 58 7.34 0.98 -1.08
N GLY A 59 8.22 1.29 -2.03
CA GLY A 59 9.10 2.45 -1.99
C GLY A 59 8.35 3.79 -2.01
N ILE A 60 7.28 3.90 -2.80
CA ILE A 60 6.41 5.10 -2.81
C ILE A 60 5.74 5.26 -1.43
N MET A 61 5.16 4.18 -0.90
CA MET A 61 4.51 4.19 0.43
C MET A 61 5.49 4.62 1.53
N TYR A 62 6.68 4.01 1.55
CA TYR A 62 7.73 4.32 2.53
C TYR A 62 8.18 5.79 2.46
N ARG A 63 8.37 6.32 1.25
CA ARG A 63 8.76 7.72 1.05
C ARG A 63 7.71 8.69 1.57
N GLU A 64 6.43 8.46 1.29
CA GLU A 64 5.36 9.34 1.78
C GLU A 64 5.20 9.25 3.30
N GLN A 65 5.35 8.07 3.89
CA GLN A 65 5.34 7.91 5.34
C GLN A 65 6.51 8.64 6.00
N LEU A 66 7.72 8.54 5.44
CA LEU A 66 8.88 9.28 5.93
C LEU A 66 8.64 10.79 5.89
N ARG A 67 8.05 11.32 4.81
CA ARG A 67 7.67 12.73 4.70
C ARG A 67 6.67 13.14 5.78
N ARG A 68 5.63 12.33 6.02
CA ARG A 68 4.63 12.58 7.08
C ARG A 68 5.28 12.63 8.46
N ARG A 69 6.20 11.70 8.76
CA ARG A 69 6.96 11.69 10.02
C ARG A 69 7.84 12.92 10.18
N MET A 70 8.52 13.35 9.11
CA MET A 70 9.32 14.58 9.14
C MET A 70 8.46 15.82 9.40
N LEU A 71 7.31 15.94 8.75
CA LEU A 71 6.36 17.05 8.99
C LEU A 71 5.82 17.06 10.43
N LYS A 72 5.55 15.88 11.01
CA LYS A 72 5.14 15.75 12.43
C LYS A 72 6.23 16.13 13.42
N ARG A 73 7.52 16.02 13.05
CA ARG A 73 8.66 16.34 13.93
C ARG A 73 9.02 17.82 13.96
N VAL A 74 8.60 18.57 12.95
CA VAL A 74 8.87 20.02 12.81
C VAL A 74 7.79 20.90 13.46
N LYS A 75 6.63 20.31 13.78
CA LYS A 75 5.50 20.99 14.41
C LYS A 75 5.45 20.70 15.91
#